data_AF-A0A6L7JUA7-F1
#
_entry.id   AF-A0A6L7JUA7-F1
#
_cell.length_a   1.000
_cell.length_b   1.000
_cell.length_c   1.000
_cell.angle_alpha   90.00
_cell.angle_beta   90.00
_cell.angle_gamma   90.00
#
_symmetry.space_group_name_H-M   'P 1'
#
loop_
_entity.id
_entity.type
_entity.pdbx_description
1 polymer ?
#
loop_
_entity_poly.entity_id
_entity_poly.type
_entity_poly.pdbx_seq_one_letter_code
_entity_poly.pdbx_strand_id
1 'polypeptide(L)'
;MDTATISNVLASVAEQSVISEFWVSDEQGNIEFTNIVGTPFKFPTDPESDSQAAPFAALLSGVETIVIQNTQPRELDGASFKYVGVAGVDKQRIVQVGVSVSEMKQN
;
A
#
# COMPACT_ATOMS: atom_id res chain seq x y z
N MET A 1 -12.67 15.38 9.60
CA MET A 1 -12.77 13.94 9.90
C MET A 1 -11.55 13.57 10.71
N ASP A 2 -11.72 12.96 11.87
CA ASP A 2 -10.61 12.52 12.71
C ASP A 2 -9.93 11.28 12.12
N THR A 3 -8.62 11.16 12.33
CA THR A 3 -7.77 10.06 11.83
C THR A 3 -8.30 8.68 12.24
N ALA A 4 -8.90 8.57 13.43
CA ALA A 4 -9.54 7.35 13.92
C ALA A 4 -10.75 6.91 13.07
N THR A 5 -11.52 7.85 12.51
CA THR A 5 -12.65 7.52 11.63
C THR A 5 -12.16 6.95 10.30
N ILE A 6 -11.07 7.50 9.76
CA ILE A 6 -10.47 7.04 8.50
C ILE A 6 -9.94 5.61 8.67
N SER A 7 -9.25 5.31 9.77
CA SER A 7 -8.76 3.96 10.05
C SER A 7 -9.90 2.93 10.17
N ASN A 8 -11.03 3.30 10.79
CA ASN A 8 -12.19 2.40 10.87
C ASN A 8 -12.82 2.13 9.50
N VAL A 9 -12.90 3.14 8.61
CA VAL A 9 -13.39 2.92 7.25
C VAL A 9 -12.46 1.99 6.49
N LEU A 10 -11.14 2.18 6.59
CA LEU A 10 -10.15 1.30 5.95
C LEU A 10 -10.27 -0.14 6.47
N ALA A 11 -10.46 -0.34 7.78
CA ALA A 11 -10.67 -1.66 8.37
C ALA A 11 -11.95 -2.32 7.86
N SER A 12 -13.08 -1.60 7.79
CA SER A 12 -14.32 -2.15 7.24
C SER A 12 -14.22 -2.50 5.75
N VAL A 13 -13.46 -1.73 4.96
CA VAL A 13 -13.21 -2.06 3.56
C VAL A 13 -12.32 -3.31 3.45
N ALA A 14 -11.30 -3.44 4.30
CA ALA A 14 -10.47 -4.64 4.36
C ALA A 14 -11.33 -5.88 4.69
N GLU A 15 -12.16 -5.82 5.73
CA GLU A 15 -13.03 -6.94 6.14
C GLU A 15 -14.08 -7.33 5.09
N GLN A 16 -14.51 -6.39 4.24
CA GLN A 16 -15.50 -6.63 3.19
C GLN A 16 -14.89 -6.90 1.81
N SER A 17 -13.56 -6.99 1.72
CA SER A 17 -12.88 -7.22 0.45
C SER A 17 -11.75 -8.23 0.60
N VAL A 18 -11.12 -8.57 -0.52
CA VAL A 18 -9.90 -9.39 -0.52
C VAL A 18 -8.66 -8.59 -0.10
N ILE A 19 -8.82 -7.32 0.29
CA ILE A 19 -7.69 -6.44 0.64
C ILE A 19 -7.28 -6.73 2.08
N SER A 20 -6.12 -7.36 2.24
CA SER A 20 -5.56 -7.71 3.54
C SER A 20 -4.87 -6.51 4.21
N GLU A 21 -4.25 -5.61 3.43
CA GLU A 21 -3.39 -4.55 3.97
C GLU A 21 -3.58 -3.21 3.23
N PHE A 22 -3.55 -2.10 3.98
CA PHE A 22 -3.60 -0.73 3.49
C PHE A 22 -2.37 0.04 3.99
N TRP A 23 -1.70 0.74 3.09
CA TRP A 23 -0.54 1.55 3.38
C TRP A 23 -0.67 2.89 2.64
N VAL A 24 -0.78 3.97 3.39
CA VAL A 24 -0.91 5.33 2.86
C VAL A 24 0.25 6.17 3.37
N SER A 25 0.99 6.76 2.43
CA SER A 25 2.13 7.62 2.74
C SER A 25 1.77 9.12 2.78
N ASP A 26 2.71 9.92 3.27
CA ASP A 26 2.83 11.34 2.96
C ASP A 26 3.66 11.56 1.67
N GLU A 27 3.91 12.83 1.35
CA GLU A 27 4.73 13.30 0.22
C GLU A 27 6.20 12.86 0.30
N GLN A 28 6.67 12.47 1.48
CA GLN A 28 8.04 12.07 1.77
C GLN A 28 8.19 10.54 1.90
N GLY A 29 7.11 9.78 1.64
CA GLY A 29 7.06 8.33 1.74
C GLY A 29 6.86 7.79 3.17
N ASN A 30 6.69 8.65 4.19
CA ASN A 30 6.40 8.17 5.55
C ASN A 30 4.94 7.72 5.65
N ILE A 31 4.66 6.65 6.39
CA ILE A 31 3.30 6.12 6.49
C ILE A 31 2.46 6.98 7.43
N GLU A 32 1.42 7.61 6.89
CA GLU A 32 0.41 8.37 7.64
C GLU A 32 -0.74 7.46 8.10
N PHE A 33 -1.19 6.54 7.25
CA PHE A 33 -2.31 5.65 7.56
C PHE A 33 -1.98 4.21 7.17
N THR A 34 -2.26 3.29 8.07
CA THR A 34 -2.15 1.85 7.81
C THR A 34 -3.13 1.10 8.69
N ASN A 35 -3.64 -0.04 8.22
CA ASN A 35 -4.37 -0.98 9.06
C ASN A 35 -3.43 -1.98 9.77
N ILE A 36 -2.14 -1.98 9.45
CA ILE A 36 -1.12 -2.86 10.03
C ILE A 36 -0.46 -2.16 11.23
N VAL A 37 -0.72 -2.69 12.42
CA VAL A 37 -0.21 -2.12 13.67
C VAL A 37 1.20 -2.63 13.94
N GLY A 38 2.13 -1.72 14.29
CA GLY A 38 3.44 -2.08 14.84
C GLY A 38 4.57 -2.37 13.84
N THR A 39 4.34 -2.16 12.53
CA THR A 39 5.39 -2.33 11.50
C THR A 39 5.84 -0.96 10.99
N PRO A 40 7.03 -0.46 11.38
CA PRO A 40 7.57 0.78 10.83
C PRO A 40 7.99 0.54 9.39
N PHE A 41 7.20 1.06 8.46
CA PHE A 41 7.47 1.00 7.04
C PHE A 41 7.63 2.42 6.48
N LYS A 42 8.45 2.58 5.45
CA LYS A 42 8.62 3.83 4.72
C LYS A 42 8.77 3.49 3.24
N PHE A 43 7.97 4.15 2.40
CA PHE A 43 8.11 4.02 0.96
C PHE A 43 9.43 4.65 0.51
N PRO A 44 10.19 3.97 -0.36
CA PRO A 44 11.30 4.60 -1.03
C PRO A 44 10.76 5.73 -1.92
N THR A 45 11.47 6.85 -1.92
CA THR A 45 11.20 7.98 -2.84
C THR A 45 11.93 7.80 -4.16
N ASP A 46 12.81 6.81 -4.25
CA ASP A 46 13.63 6.53 -5.41
C ASP A 46 13.14 5.25 -6.12
N PRO A 47 12.82 5.32 -7.43
CA PRO A 47 12.31 4.18 -8.18
C PRO A 47 13.38 3.13 -8.52
N GLU A 48 14.66 3.44 -8.37
CA GLU A 48 15.77 2.50 -8.62
C GLU A 48 16.19 1.73 -7.37
N SER A 49 15.50 1.93 -6.24
CA SER A 49 15.75 1.16 -5.02
C SER A 49 15.45 -0.33 -5.23
N ASP A 50 16.28 -1.22 -4.70
CA ASP A 50 16.07 -2.69 -4.74
C ASP A 50 14.89 -3.18 -3.87
N SER A 51 14.07 -2.27 -3.37
CA SER A 51 12.94 -2.59 -2.50
C SER A 51 11.72 -2.91 -3.32
N GLN A 52 10.90 -3.85 -2.83
CA GLN A 52 9.61 -4.17 -3.43
C GLN A 52 8.71 -2.93 -3.60
N ALA A 53 8.92 -1.89 -2.79
CA ALA A 53 8.14 -0.66 -2.85
C ALA A 53 8.70 0.44 -3.76
N ALA A 54 9.86 0.24 -4.40
CA ALA A 54 10.48 1.19 -5.33
C ALA A 54 9.56 1.63 -6.49
N PRO A 55 8.77 0.74 -7.13
CA PRO A 55 7.86 1.15 -8.20
C PRO A 55 6.85 2.21 -7.75
N PHE A 56 6.49 2.25 -6.46
CA PHE A 56 5.54 3.23 -5.93
C PHE A 56 6.11 4.65 -5.85
N ALA A 57 7.43 4.83 -5.92
CA ALA A 57 8.05 6.16 -6.02
C ALA A 57 7.57 6.93 -7.26
N ALA A 58 7.19 6.23 -8.34
CA ALA A 58 6.61 6.83 -9.54
C ALA A 58 5.29 7.56 -9.27
N LEU A 59 4.53 7.13 -8.24
CA LEU A 59 3.29 7.78 -7.80
C LEU A 59 3.56 9.10 -7.08
N LEU A 60 4.64 9.18 -6.29
CA LEU A 60 5.05 10.44 -5.64
C LEU A 60 5.58 11.45 -6.67
N SER A 61 6.36 10.96 -7.63
CA SER A 61 6.91 11.79 -8.70
C SER A 61 5.83 12.30 -9.68
N GLY A 62 4.62 11.73 -9.63
CA GLY A 62 3.53 12.05 -10.55
C GLY A 62 3.75 11.52 -11.98
N VAL A 63 4.74 10.65 -12.16
CA VAL A 63 5.03 9.99 -13.45
C VAL A 63 3.93 8.98 -13.77
N GLU A 64 3.48 8.26 -12.75
CA GLU A 64 2.36 7.33 -12.85
C GLU A 64 1.26 7.69 -11.84
N THR A 65 0.01 7.40 -12.21
CA THR A 65 -1.14 7.55 -11.30
C THR A 65 -1.55 6.22 -10.67
N ILE A 66 -1.14 5.11 -11.27
CA ILE A 66 -1.48 3.75 -10.85
C ILE A 66 -0.24 2.88 -11.10
N VAL A 67 0.18 2.13 -10.09
CA VAL A 67 1.28 1.17 -10.15
C VAL A 67 0.73 -0.18 -9.72
N ILE A 68 0.78 -1.17 -10.61
CA ILE A 68 0.30 -2.52 -10.33
C ILE A 68 1.52 -3.44 -10.32
N GLN A 69 1.82 -4.01 -9.16
CA GLN A 69 2.88 -5.00 -9.08
C GLN A 69 2.34 -6.40 -9.33
N ASN A 70 3.17 -7.22 -9.96
CA ASN A 70 2.88 -8.64 -10.11
C ASN A 70 2.89 -9.33 -8.75
N THR A 71 2.24 -10.47 -8.67
CA THR A 71 2.28 -11.33 -7.48
C THR A 71 3.72 -11.73 -7.19
N GLN A 72 4.16 -11.47 -5.97
CA GLN A 72 5.53 -11.72 -5.53
C GLN A 72 5.56 -12.08 -4.04
N PRO A 73 6.56 -12.84 -3.60
CA PRO A 73 6.75 -13.11 -2.18
C PRO A 73 7.06 -11.81 -1.44
N ARG A 74 6.37 -11.59 -0.32
CA ARG A 74 6.59 -10.45 0.58
C ARG A 74 7.95 -10.60 1.26
N GLU A 75 8.75 -9.54 1.27
CA GLU A 75 10.09 -9.57 1.87
C GLU A 75 10.08 -9.92 3.38
N LEU A 76 8.97 -9.61 4.08
CA LEU A 76 8.83 -9.84 5.52
C LEU A 76 8.71 -11.32 5.92
N ASP A 77 8.02 -12.15 5.12
CA ASP A 77 7.61 -13.51 5.53
C ASP A 77 7.57 -14.52 4.35
N GLY A 78 7.85 -14.09 3.12
CA GLY A 78 7.82 -14.93 1.92
C GLY A 78 6.42 -15.27 1.39
N ALA A 79 5.35 -14.86 2.08
CA ALA A 79 3.98 -15.06 1.63
C ALA A 79 3.72 -14.36 0.28
N SER A 80 3.01 -15.01 -0.64
CA SER A 80 2.69 -14.43 -1.95
C SER A 80 1.64 -13.35 -1.82
N PHE A 81 2.00 -12.12 -2.14
CA PHE A 81 1.13 -10.96 -2.12
C PHE A 81 1.10 -10.28 -3.48
N LYS A 82 -0.06 -9.70 -3.80
CA LYS A 82 -0.21 -8.78 -4.92
C LYS A 82 -0.40 -7.38 -4.37
N TYR A 83 0.44 -6.45 -4.80
CA TYR A 83 0.39 -5.06 -4.37
C TYR A 83 -0.08 -4.16 -5.50
N VAL A 84 -1.00 -3.25 -5.19
CA VAL A 84 -1.48 -2.22 -6.11
C VAL A 84 -1.40 -0.89 -5.39
N GLY A 85 -0.82 0.10 -6.05
CA GLY A 85 -0.67 1.47 -5.53
C GLY A 85 -1.32 2.46 -6.48
N VAL A 86 -1.91 3.50 -5.92
CA VAL A 86 -2.46 4.63 -6.67
C VAL A 86 -1.98 5.94 -6.05
N ALA A 87 -1.89 6.98 -6.87
CA ALA A 87 -1.56 8.31 -6.42
C ALA A 87 -2.72 8.89 -5.60
N GLY A 88 -2.39 9.69 -4.59
CA GLY A 88 -3.36 10.47 -3.84
C GLY A 88 -4.12 11.44 -4.75
N VAL A 89 -5.43 11.55 -4.52
CA VAL A 89 -6.31 12.43 -5.30
C VAL A 89 -6.25 13.90 -4.87
N ASP A 90 -5.80 14.16 -3.64
CA ASP A 90 -5.84 15.48 -3.02
C ASP A 90 -4.44 16.08 -2.78
N LYS A 91 -3.44 15.24 -2.50
CA LYS A 91 -2.01 15.61 -2.37
C LYS A 91 -1.12 14.49 -2.91
N GLN A 92 0.16 14.79 -3.14
CA GLN A 92 1.13 13.77 -3.54
C GLN A 92 1.31 12.76 -2.40
N ARG A 93 0.80 11.55 -2.60
CA ARG A 93 0.96 10.44 -1.66
C ARG A 93 0.76 9.12 -2.36
N ILE A 94 1.29 8.06 -1.78
CA ILE A 94 1.07 6.69 -2.21
C ILE A 94 -0.09 6.13 -1.40
N VAL A 95 -1.09 5.56 -2.09
CA VAL A 95 -2.13 4.72 -1.48
C VAL A 95 -1.93 3.31 -2.03
N GLN A 96 -1.36 2.43 -1.22
CA GLN A 96 -1.08 1.05 -1.58
C GLN A 96 -2.00 0.09 -0.84
N VAL A 97 -2.51 -0.89 -1.57
CA VAL A 97 -3.27 -2.02 -1.05
C VAL A 97 -2.54 -3.33 -1.34
N GLY A 98 -2.49 -4.21 -0.35
CA GLY A 98 -1.94 -5.55 -0.44
C GLY A 98 -3.04 -6.60 -0.34
N VAL A 99 -3.05 -7.54 -1.28
CA VAL A 99 -3.95 -8.68 -1.30
C VAL A 99 -3.12 -9.95 -1.16
N SER A 100 -3.39 -10.75 -0.15
CA SER A 100 -2.76 -12.06 0.00
C SER A 100 -3.35 -13.03 -1.02
N VAL A 101 -2.49 -13.74 -1.76
CA VAL A 101 -2.94 -14.75 -2.73
C VAL A 101 -3.71 -15.89 -2.06
N SER A 102 -3.39 -16.17 -0.79
CA SER A 102 -4.13 -17.15 0.02
C SER A 102 -5.61 -16.76 0.20
N GLU A 103 -5.91 -15.47 0.22
CA GLU A 103 -7.27 -14.93 0.34
C GLU A 103 -7.97 -14.77 -1.02
N MET A 104 -7.22 -14.82 -2.13
CA MET A 104 -7.78 -14.80 -3.49
C MET A 104 -8.48 -16.11 -3.90
N LYS A 105 -8.57 -17.12 -3.01
CA LYS A 105 -9.16 -18.44 -3.28
C LYS A 105 -10.61 -18.65 -2.83
N GLN A 106 -11.35 -17.60 -2.49
CA GLN A 106 -12.74 -17.76 -2.07
C GLN A 106 -13.69 -16.83 -2.83
N ASN A 107 -14.00 -17.21 -4.06
CA ASN A 107 -15.28 -16.91 -4.72
C ASN A 107 -15.52 -17.92 -5.85
#